data_AF-A0A4R4MY31-F1
#
_entry.id   AF-A0A4R4MY31-F1
#
_cell.length_a   1.000
_cell.length_b   1.000
_cell.length_c   1.000
_cell.angle_alpha   90.00
_cell.angle_beta   90.00
_cell.angle_gamma   90.00
#
_symmetry.space_group_name_H-M   'P 1'
#
loop_
_entity.id
_entity.type
_entity.pdbx_description
1 polymer ?
#
loop_
_entity_poly.entity_id
_entity_poly.type
_entity_poly.pdbx_seq_one_letter_code
_entity_poly.pdbx_strand_id
1 'polypeptide(L)'
;ALRTRATRIRERFHLDAPGWFRTPDDVPHLHAIADAVWNQHRIQVRYRRWQRPQQVTRTLEPLGVVLKAGTWYLIARPADRTGDPRTYRISRVLALTVLPDRFDRPDGFDLAAHWTAYTERFEADSYPEHATVLLSPDGLTRAPI
;
A
#
# COMPACT_ATOMS: atom_id res chain seq x y z
N ALA A 1 2.18 -5.07 -33.09
CA ALA A 1 2.01 -6.33 -32.35
C ALA A 1 1.51 -6.13 -30.90
N LEU A 2 2.16 -5.30 -30.07
CA LEU A 2 1.74 -5.04 -28.67
C LEU A 2 0.37 -4.33 -28.54
N ARG A 3 0.06 -3.40 -29.46
CA ARG A 3 -1.20 -2.61 -29.44
C ARG A 3 -2.46 -3.46 -29.62
N THR A 4 -2.38 -4.52 -30.42
CA THR A 4 -3.50 -5.43 -30.74
C THR A 4 -3.80 -6.43 -29.61
N ARG A 5 -2.82 -6.71 -28.74
CA ARG A 5 -2.98 -7.60 -27.57
C ARG A 5 -3.65 -6.87 -26.39
N ALA A 6 -3.38 -5.57 -26.25
CA ALA A 6 -4.01 -4.71 -25.25
C ALA A 6 -5.52 -4.48 -25.51
N THR A 7 -5.96 -4.45 -26.78
CA THR A 7 -7.38 -4.24 -27.12
C THR A 7 -8.26 -5.44 -26.78
N ARG A 8 -7.74 -6.68 -26.93
CA ARG A 8 -8.48 -7.93 -26.61
C ARG A 8 -8.71 -8.17 -25.12
N ILE A 9 -7.94 -7.52 -24.24
CA ILE A 9 -8.09 -7.66 -22.78
C ILE A 9 -9.32 -6.86 -22.29
N ARG A 10 -9.61 -5.69 -22.87
CA ARG A 10 -10.79 -4.87 -22.49
C ARG A 10 -12.15 -5.52 -22.81
N GLU A 11 -12.22 -6.42 -23.79
CA GLU A 11 -13.47 -7.11 -24.16
C GLU A 11 -13.77 -8.35 -23.30
N ARG A 12 -12.80 -8.84 -22.52
CA ARG A 12 -12.92 -10.12 -21.79
C ARG A 12 -12.50 -10.07 -20.33
N PHE A 13 -11.98 -8.94 -19.86
CA PHE A 13 -11.50 -8.78 -18.50
C PHE A 13 -12.25 -7.63 -17.84
N HIS A 14 -13.24 -7.98 -17.02
CA HIS A 14 -13.95 -7.05 -16.15
C HIS A 14 -13.47 -7.31 -14.73
N LEU A 15 -12.59 -6.43 -14.23
CA LEU A 15 -12.14 -6.44 -12.84
C LEU A 15 -13.02 -5.46 -12.06
N ASP A 16 -13.94 -6.01 -11.28
CA ASP A 16 -14.75 -5.26 -10.32
C ASP A 16 -14.07 -5.28 -8.94
N ALA A 17 -13.37 -4.18 -8.61
CA ALA A 17 -12.92 -3.86 -7.25
C ALA A 17 -12.56 -2.37 -7.16
N PRO A 18 -13.03 -1.58 -6.16
CA PRO A 18 -13.75 -1.93 -4.92
C PRO A 18 -15.22 -1.48 -4.87
N GLY A 19 -15.99 -2.10 -3.96
CA GLY A 19 -17.45 -1.98 -3.83
C GLY A 19 -18.03 -0.56 -3.83
N TRP A 20 -19.32 -0.52 -4.21
CA TRP A 20 -20.26 0.58 -4.55
C TRP A 20 -20.07 1.99 -3.95
N PHE A 21 -19.22 2.20 -2.95
CA PHE A 21 -19.06 3.46 -2.19
C PHE A 21 -17.63 3.97 -2.00
N ARG A 22 -16.60 3.42 -2.66
CA ARG A 22 -15.24 4.00 -2.58
C ARG A 22 -14.86 4.77 -3.84
N THR A 23 -14.80 6.09 -3.71
CA THR A 23 -14.01 6.92 -4.63
C THR A 23 -12.57 6.39 -4.65
N PRO A 24 -12.00 6.09 -5.83
CA PRO A 24 -10.59 5.75 -5.92
C PRO A 24 -9.74 6.84 -5.25
N ASP A 25 -8.79 6.43 -4.41
CA ASP A 25 -7.84 7.36 -3.83
C ASP A 25 -7.08 8.09 -4.95
N ASP A 26 -6.96 9.42 -4.87
CA ASP A 26 -6.06 10.16 -5.75
C ASP A 26 -4.61 9.78 -5.42
N VAL A 27 -3.89 9.30 -6.43
CA VAL A 27 -2.52 8.77 -6.31
C VAL A 27 -1.61 9.37 -7.39
N PRO A 28 -1.45 10.71 -7.43
CA PRO A 28 -0.73 11.40 -8.51
C PRO A 28 0.76 11.00 -8.59
N HIS A 29 1.29 10.42 -7.51
CA HIS A 29 2.68 9.99 -7.40
C HIS A 29 2.89 8.49 -7.68
N LEU A 30 1.83 7.70 -7.97
CA LEU A 30 1.95 6.25 -8.14
C LEU A 30 2.96 5.86 -9.23
N HIS A 31 2.88 6.49 -10.41
CA HIS A 31 3.77 6.18 -11.52
C HIS A 31 5.24 6.43 -11.16
N ALA A 32 5.54 7.61 -10.63
CA ALA A 32 6.91 7.97 -10.24
C ALA A 32 7.46 7.09 -9.10
N ILE A 33 6.61 6.64 -8.17
CA ILE A 33 7.00 5.68 -7.13
C ILE A 33 7.29 4.30 -7.74
N ALA A 34 6.45 3.81 -8.65
CA ALA A 34 6.67 2.54 -9.33
C ALA A 34 7.97 2.55 -10.14
N ASP A 35 8.24 3.65 -10.85
CA ASP A 35 9.50 3.84 -11.57
C ASP A 35 10.70 3.85 -10.63
N ALA A 36 10.60 4.50 -9.47
CA ALA A 36 11.68 4.55 -8.48
C ALA A 36 11.96 3.17 -7.86
N VAL A 37 10.92 2.36 -7.63
CA VAL A 37 11.09 0.94 -7.22
C VAL A 37 11.83 0.17 -8.31
N TRP A 38 11.39 0.29 -9.56
CA TRP A 38 11.97 -0.45 -10.68
C TRP A 38 13.44 -0.10 -10.91
N ASN A 39 13.78 1.19 -10.77
CA ASN A 39 15.13 1.69 -11.00
C ASN A 39 15.98 1.78 -9.73
N GLN A 40 15.47 1.35 -8.58
CA GLN A 40 16.17 1.44 -7.29
C GLN A 40 16.66 2.86 -6.97
N HIS A 41 15.85 3.88 -7.27
CA HIS A 41 16.15 5.27 -6.92
C HIS A 41 15.58 5.62 -5.56
N ARG A 42 16.38 6.33 -4.76
CA ARG A 42 15.88 6.93 -3.52
C ARG A 42 14.84 7.99 -3.85
N ILE A 43 13.86 8.12 -2.97
CA ILE A 43 12.82 9.15 -3.09
C ILE A 43 12.77 9.97 -1.80
N GLN A 44 12.55 11.27 -1.94
CA GLN A 44 12.13 12.11 -0.84
C GLN A 44 10.61 12.30 -0.91
N VAL A 45 9.92 11.98 0.17
CA VAL A 45 8.46 12.13 0.28
C VAL A 45 8.09 13.10 1.40
N ARG A 46 7.15 14.00 1.12
CA ARG A 46 6.37 14.67 2.18
C ARG A 46 5.13 13.84 2.43
N TYR A 47 5.00 13.29 3.63
CA TYR A 47 4.01 12.28 3.94
C TYR A 47 3.07 12.73 5.06
N ARG A 48 1.76 12.54 4.85
CA ARG A 48 0.72 12.77 5.85
C ARG A 48 0.59 11.57 6.79
N ARG A 49 0.73 11.79 8.09
CA ARG A 49 0.58 10.78 9.15
C ARG A 49 -0.43 11.22 10.20
N TRP A 50 -0.90 10.27 11.01
CA TRP A 50 -1.89 10.54 12.05
C TRP A 50 -1.27 11.16 13.32
N GLN A 51 -0.06 10.76 13.69
CA GLN A 51 0.63 11.31 14.87
C GLN A 51 1.17 12.73 14.61
N ARG A 52 1.30 13.56 15.65
CA ARG A 52 2.02 14.86 15.57
C ARG A 52 3.53 14.65 15.38
N PRO A 53 4.23 15.39 14.49
CA PRO A 53 3.66 16.32 13.51
C PRO A 53 2.93 15.55 12.39
N GLN A 54 1.78 16.08 11.96
CA GLN A 54 0.89 15.43 10.98
C GLN A 54 1.51 15.32 9.58
N GLN A 55 2.59 16.05 9.31
CA GLN A 55 3.37 15.95 8.09
C GLN A 55 4.82 15.71 8.46
N VAL A 56 5.47 14.81 7.73
CA VAL A 56 6.91 14.55 7.84
C VAL A 56 7.53 14.43 6.47
N THR A 57 8.75 14.91 6.33
CA THR A 57 9.58 14.63 5.16
C THR A 57 10.49 13.45 5.48
N ARG A 58 10.61 12.50 4.55
CA ARG A 58 11.47 11.32 4.69
C ARG A 58 12.16 11.01 3.38
N THR A 59 13.42 10.59 3.46
CA THR A 59 14.09 9.91 2.36
C THR A 59 13.88 8.42 2.51
N LEU A 60 13.42 7.77 1.45
CA LEU A 60 13.03 6.37 1.42
C LEU A 60 13.77 5.63 0.30
N GLU A 61 14.06 4.37 0.58
CA GLU A 61 14.53 3.37 -0.36
C GLU A 61 13.36 2.47 -0.73
N PRO A 62 12.69 2.73 -1.88
CA PRO A 62 11.43 2.08 -2.23
C PRO A 62 11.64 0.63 -2.69
N LEU A 63 11.09 -0.34 -1.94
CA LEU A 63 11.31 -1.77 -2.16
C LEU A 63 10.18 -2.45 -2.94
N GLY A 64 8.98 -1.90 -2.94
CA GLY A 64 7.85 -2.52 -3.66
C GLY A 64 6.57 -1.73 -3.56
N VAL A 65 5.66 -2.00 -4.51
CA VAL A 65 4.30 -1.46 -4.51
C VAL A 65 3.31 -2.62 -4.39
N VAL A 66 2.30 -2.47 -3.54
CA VAL A 66 1.23 -3.46 -3.34
C VAL A 66 -0.13 -2.80 -3.55
N LEU A 67 -1.03 -3.48 -4.25
CA LEU A 67 -2.44 -3.15 -4.34
C LEU A 67 -3.25 -4.11 -3.47
N LYS A 68 -3.96 -3.60 -2.45
CA LYS A 68 -4.87 -4.39 -1.63
C LYS A 68 -6.20 -3.66 -1.48
N ALA A 69 -7.28 -4.31 -1.94
CA ALA A 69 -8.65 -3.82 -1.82
C ALA A 69 -8.83 -2.37 -2.31
N GLY A 70 -8.20 -2.02 -3.44
CA GLY A 70 -8.24 -0.68 -4.04
C GLY A 70 -7.27 0.34 -3.47
N THR A 71 -6.54 0.02 -2.40
CA THR A 71 -5.55 0.94 -1.83
C THR A 71 -4.15 0.55 -2.27
N TRP A 72 -3.40 1.53 -2.77
CA TRP A 72 -2.01 1.41 -3.14
C TRP A 72 -1.09 1.68 -1.94
N TYR A 73 -0.15 0.76 -1.71
CA TYR A 73 0.85 0.80 -0.66
C TYR A 73 2.26 0.77 -1.24
N LEU A 74 3.14 1.59 -0.67
CA LEU A 74 4.58 1.53 -0.89
C LEU A 74 5.24 0.85 0.32
N ILE A 75 6.09 -0.13 0.07
CA ILE A 75 6.97 -0.72 1.06
C ILE A 75 8.35 -0.12 0.87
N ALA A 76 8.91 0.52 1.89
CA ALA A 76 10.18 1.21 1.78
C ALA A 76 10.98 1.21 3.09
N ARG A 77 12.30 1.20 2.97
CA ARG A 77 13.22 1.40 4.11
C ARG A 77 13.53 2.91 4.26
N PRO A 78 13.56 3.48 5.47
CA PRO A 78 14.09 4.83 5.68
C PRO A 78 15.58 4.88 5.33
N ALA A 79 16.01 5.86 4.52
CA ALA A 79 17.42 5.98 4.13
C ALA A 79 18.32 6.52 5.25
N ASP A 80 17.73 7.23 6.23
CA ASP A 80 18.43 7.89 7.34
C ASP A 80 18.65 6.99 8.56
N ARG A 81 18.12 5.76 8.56
CA ARG A 81 18.17 4.85 9.70
C ARG A 81 18.30 3.41 9.23
N THR A 82 19.15 2.64 9.90
CA THR A 82 19.03 1.18 9.91
C THR A 82 17.71 0.83 10.58
N GLY A 83 16.80 0.24 9.82
CA GLY A 83 15.50 -0.16 10.32
C GLY A 83 14.74 -0.98 9.30
N ASP A 84 13.75 -1.71 9.79
CA ASP A 84 12.93 -2.58 8.96
C ASP A 84 12.12 -1.78 7.93
N PRO A 85 11.82 -2.37 6.77
CA PRO A 85 10.90 -1.80 5.81
C PRO A 85 9.55 -1.46 6.46
N ARG A 86 8.99 -0.33 6.04
CA ARG A 86 7.71 0.19 6.54
C ARG A 86 6.72 0.33 5.39
N THR A 87 5.44 0.27 5.76
CA THR A 87 4.32 0.42 4.83
C THR A 87 3.79 1.86 4.82
N TYR A 88 3.63 2.41 3.62
CA TYR A 88 3.11 3.76 3.37
C TYR A 88 1.91 3.69 2.44
N ARG A 89 0.79 4.36 2.74
CA ARG A 89 -0.31 4.51 1.78
C ARG A 89 0.06 5.58 0.77
N ILE A 90 0.06 5.25 -0.52
CA ILE A 90 0.51 6.18 -1.57
C ILE A 90 -0.38 7.43 -1.63
N SER A 91 -1.67 7.30 -1.34
CA SER A 91 -2.62 8.43 -1.25
C SER A 91 -2.34 9.41 -0.11
N ARG A 92 -1.37 9.12 0.76
CA ARG A 92 -0.90 10.03 1.83
C ARG A 92 0.42 10.73 1.48
N VAL A 93 0.98 10.48 0.29
CA VAL A 93 2.14 11.21 -0.22
C VAL A 93 1.66 12.57 -0.76
N LEU A 94 2.12 13.65 -0.12
CA LEU A 94 1.74 15.03 -0.44
C LEU A 94 2.70 15.69 -1.45
N ALA A 95 3.93 15.17 -1.54
CA ALA A 95 4.93 15.58 -2.52
C ALA A 95 5.97 14.48 -2.66
N LEU A 96 6.55 14.37 -3.85
CA LEU A 96 7.58 13.39 -4.19
C LEU A 96 8.70 14.08 -4.98
N THR A 97 9.95 13.79 -4.61
CA THR A 97 11.14 14.07 -5.42
C THR A 97 11.91 12.77 -5.59
N VAL A 98 12.15 12.36 -6.83
CA VAL A 98 13.08 11.26 -7.13
C VAL A 98 14.50 11.82 -7.02
N LEU A 99 15.34 11.16 -6.22
CA LEU A 99 16.71 11.60 -5.97
C LEU A 99 17.66 10.94 -7.00
N PRO A 100 18.81 11.57 -7.30
CA PRO A 100 19.80 10.98 -8.20
C PRO A 100 20.44 9.70 -7.63
N ASP A 101 20.46 9.58 -6.30
CA ASP A 101 21.06 8.46 -5.60
C ASP A 101 20.25 7.17 -5.80
N ARG A 102 20.96 6.09 -6.14
CA ARG A 102 20.43 4.73 -6.10
C ARG A 102 20.68 4.10 -4.74
N PHE A 103 20.00 2.99 -4.47
CA PHE A 103 20.24 2.18 -3.29
C PHE A 103 20.36 0.70 -3.65
N ASP A 104 21.14 -0.03 -2.87
CA ASP A 104 21.23 -1.48 -2.99
C ASP A 104 20.00 -2.11 -2.34
N ARG A 105 19.23 -2.82 -3.17
CA ARG A 105 18.09 -3.60 -2.69
C ARG A 105 18.63 -4.68 -1.73
N PRO A 106 18.04 -4.85 -0.52
CA PRO A 106 18.49 -5.90 0.39
C PRO A 106 18.36 -7.29 -0.24
N ASP A 107 19.43 -8.07 -0.16
CA ASP A 107 19.44 -9.44 -0.65
C ASP A 107 18.35 -10.27 0.04
N GLY A 108 17.65 -11.10 -0.75
CA GLY A 108 16.59 -11.96 -0.24
C GLY A 108 15.33 -11.24 0.24
N PHE A 109 15.19 -9.92 0.03
CA PHE A 109 13.94 -9.23 0.38
C PHE A 109 12.77 -9.72 -0.48
N ASP A 110 11.83 -10.40 0.18
CA ASP A 110 10.58 -10.89 -0.40
C ASP A 110 9.41 -9.93 -0.07
N LEU A 111 8.89 -9.28 -1.11
CA LEU A 111 7.77 -8.34 -1.00
C LEU A 111 6.47 -9.03 -0.55
N ALA A 112 6.19 -10.24 -1.04
CA ALA A 112 4.98 -10.96 -0.72
C ALA A 112 5.01 -11.45 0.73
N ALA A 113 6.12 -12.03 1.18
CA ALA A 113 6.30 -12.46 2.57
C ALA A 113 6.21 -11.27 3.53
N HIS A 114 6.85 -10.15 3.20
CA HIS A 114 6.74 -8.92 4.00
C HIS A 114 5.28 -8.43 4.09
N TRP A 115 4.56 -8.43 2.97
CA TRP A 115 3.17 -7.98 2.92
C TRP A 115 2.22 -8.88 3.71
N THR A 116 2.38 -10.21 3.62
CA THR A 116 1.63 -11.17 4.42
C THR A 116 1.82 -10.90 5.91
N ALA A 117 3.08 -10.83 6.36
CA ALA A 117 3.39 -10.55 7.76
C ALA A 117 2.90 -9.16 8.23
N TYR A 118 2.92 -8.15 7.35
CA TYR A 118 2.35 -6.84 7.66
C TYR A 118 0.83 -6.91 7.84
N THR A 119 0.13 -7.64 6.97
CA THR A 119 -1.33 -7.76 7.01
C THR A 119 -1.77 -8.53 8.25
N GLU A 120 -1.09 -9.62 8.59
CA GLU A 120 -1.35 -10.41 9.81
C GLU A 120 -1.19 -9.55 11.09
N ARG A 121 -0.10 -8.79 11.19
CA ARG A 121 0.10 -7.86 12.31
C ARG A 121 -0.96 -6.76 12.34
N PHE A 122 -1.26 -6.18 11.18
CA PHE A 122 -2.27 -5.13 11.09
C PHE A 122 -3.65 -5.64 11.49
N GLU A 123 -4.04 -6.85 11.09
CA GLU A 123 -5.29 -7.48 11.51
C GLU A 123 -5.31 -7.74 13.02
N ALA A 124 -4.23 -8.31 13.59
CA ALA A 124 -4.11 -8.52 15.03
C ALA A 124 -4.22 -7.21 15.84
N ASP A 125 -3.60 -6.13 15.35
CA ASP A 125 -3.61 -4.81 16.01
C ASP A 125 -4.90 -4.00 15.75
N SER A 126 -5.69 -4.36 14.72
CA SER A 126 -6.89 -3.62 14.29
C SER A 126 -8.16 -3.98 15.04
N TYR A 127 -8.14 -5.02 15.90
CA TYR A 127 -9.27 -5.40 16.76
C TYR A 127 -8.99 -5.18 18.25
N PRO A 128 -8.68 -3.96 18.72
CA PRO A 128 -8.53 -3.73 20.15
C PRO A 128 -9.87 -3.71 20.90
N GLU A 129 -11.00 -3.55 20.20
CA GLU A 129 -12.32 -3.38 20.82
C GLU A 129 -13.27 -4.52 20.46
N HIS A 130 -13.73 -5.23 21.50
CA HIS A 130 -14.80 -6.21 21.40
C HIS A 130 -16.15 -5.50 21.56
N ALA A 131 -17.12 -5.81 20.70
CA ALA A 131 -18.50 -5.34 20.86
C ALA A 131 -19.41 -6.50 21.25
N THR A 132 -20.20 -6.33 22.30
CA THR A 132 -21.29 -7.26 22.65
C THR A 132 -22.53 -6.87 21.86
N VAL A 133 -22.98 -7.74 20.97
CA VAL A 133 -24.18 -7.51 20.15
C VAL A 133 -25.32 -8.39 20.66
N LEU A 134 -26.48 -7.78 20.95
CA LEU A 134 -27.68 -8.54 21.27
C LEU A 134 -28.31 -9.05 19.97
N LEU A 135 -28.33 -10.37 19.81
CA LEU A 135 -28.98 -11.03 18.68
C LEU A 135 -30.31 -11.64 19.12
N SER A 136 -31.32 -11.57 18.25
CA SER A 136 -32.51 -12.40 18.41
C SER A 136 -32.17 -13.88 18.19
N PRO A 137 -33.01 -14.82 18.65
CA PRO A 137 -32.77 -16.25 18.42
C PRO A 137 -32.58 -16.61 16.93
N ASP A 138 -33.37 -16.01 16.03
CA ASP A 138 -33.20 -16.20 14.57
C ASP A 138 -31.90 -15.53 14.06
N GLY A 139 -31.53 -14.37 14.61
CA GLY A 139 -30.29 -13.68 14.29
C GLY A 139 -29.03 -14.48 14.64
N LEU A 140 -29.05 -15.21 15.75
CA LEU A 140 -27.98 -16.13 16.15
C LEU A 140 -27.79 -17.30 15.17
N THR A 141 -28.86 -17.77 14.56
CA THR A 141 -28.81 -18.93 13.65
C THR A 141 -28.26 -18.57 12.28
N ARG A 142 -28.30 -17.29 11.91
CA ARG A 142 -27.92 -16.78 10.58
C ARG A 142 -26.65 -15.94 10.57
N ALA A 143 -26.12 -15.59 11.74
CA ALA A 143 -24.90 -14.81 11.84
C ALA A 143 -23.69 -15.65 11.36
N PRO A 144 -22.85 -15.11 10.47
CA PRO A 144 -21.57 -15.71 10.13
C PRO A 144 -20.55 -15.30 11.21
N ILE A 145 -20.78 -15.80 12.43
CA ILE A 145 -19.83 -15.72 13.56
C ILE A 145 -19.08 -17.04 13.68
#